data_AF-A0A6N7FIW9-F1
#
_entry.id   AF-A0A6N7FIW9-F1
#
_cell.length_a   1.000
_cell.length_b   1.000
_cell.length_c   1.000
_cell.angle_alpha   90.00
_cell.angle_beta   90.00
_cell.angle_gamma   90.00
#
_symmetry.space_group_name_H-M   'P 1'
#
loop_
_entity.id
_entity.type
_entity.pdbx_description
1 polymer ?
#
loop_
_entity_poly.entity_id
_entity_poly.type
_entity_poly.pdbx_seq_one_letter_code
_entity_poly.pdbx_strand_id
1 'polypeptide(L)'
;MSQAVELDAASFRAAARHWEGCAADVDAPEPGPQPVDEVFLSKTLDGRWVLNGSFSAESGDLLHAAFGAEVDCYLRAARDGDPSVVGQVASQLRAEALLDLARQAMRREPSEASVPDPYRLAVVVPFDKADDAGVAACDSQAFRVVLDAEGDVLGVGRDSRRWTTPIRRAVTIRDIGCVPRL
;
A
#
# COMPACT_ATOMS: atom_id res chain seq x y z
N MET A 1 -43.71 14.93 -11.59
CA MET A 1 -43.23 15.38 -10.26
C MET A 1 -43.96 14.54 -9.21
N SER A 2 -43.32 13.49 -8.72
CA SER A 2 -43.91 12.58 -7.71
C SER A 2 -43.85 13.25 -6.34
N GLN A 3 -44.99 13.37 -5.66
CA GLN A 3 -45.10 14.00 -4.34
C GLN A 3 -44.58 13.03 -3.26
N ALA A 4 -43.59 13.47 -2.48
CA ALA A 4 -43.22 12.78 -1.25
C ALA A 4 -44.34 12.96 -0.22
N VAL A 5 -44.79 11.86 0.37
CA VAL A 5 -45.81 11.83 1.42
C VAL A 5 -45.11 11.45 2.73
N GLU A 6 -45.35 12.21 3.81
CA GLU A 6 -44.88 11.83 5.14
C GLU A 6 -45.64 10.59 5.63
N LEU A 7 -44.88 9.57 6.05
CA LEU A 7 -45.41 8.34 6.63
C LEU A 7 -45.13 8.31 8.12
N ASP A 8 -46.11 7.91 8.91
CA ASP A 8 -45.87 7.62 10.32
C ASP A 8 -45.05 6.33 10.49
N ALA A 9 -44.53 6.10 11.69
CA ALA A 9 -43.64 4.97 11.98
C ALA A 9 -44.31 3.58 11.84
N ALA A 10 -45.64 3.49 11.89
CA ALA A 10 -46.37 2.25 11.69
C ALA A 10 -46.55 1.98 10.19
N SER A 11 -46.95 2.99 9.42
CA SER A 11 -47.06 2.94 7.97
C SER A 11 -45.71 2.70 7.29
N PHE A 12 -44.63 3.31 7.79
CA PHE A 12 -43.28 3.05 7.29
C PHE A 12 -42.87 1.58 7.51
N ARG A 13 -43.12 1.02 8.70
CA ARG A 13 -42.81 -0.39 8.99
C ARG A 13 -43.65 -1.35 8.15
N ALA A 14 -44.91 -1.03 7.90
CA ALA A 14 -45.77 -1.81 7.01
C ALA A 14 -45.26 -1.77 5.57
N ALA A 15 -44.88 -0.59 5.07
CA ALA A 15 -44.28 -0.42 3.75
C ALA A 15 -42.94 -1.17 3.62
N ALA A 16 -42.08 -1.12 4.64
CA ALA A 16 -40.80 -1.82 4.67
C ALA A 16 -40.98 -3.34 4.62
N ARG A 17 -41.88 -3.90 5.44
CA ARG A 17 -42.21 -5.35 5.41
C ARG A 17 -42.82 -5.79 4.08
N HIS A 18 -43.67 -4.94 3.49
CA HIS A 18 -44.23 -5.21 2.18
C HIS A 18 -43.12 -5.23 1.11
N TRP A 19 -42.18 -4.29 1.19
CA TRP A 19 -41.01 -4.26 0.32
C TRP A 19 -40.11 -5.48 0.49
N GLU A 20 -39.85 -5.91 1.74
CA GLU A 20 -39.08 -7.13 2.04
C GLU A 20 -39.76 -8.38 1.47
N GLY A 21 -41.09 -8.48 1.59
CA GLY A 21 -41.86 -9.57 0.99
C GLY A 21 -41.78 -9.57 -0.54
N CYS A 22 -41.95 -8.41 -1.17
CA CYS A 22 -41.79 -8.28 -2.61
C CYS A 22 -40.36 -8.55 -3.08
N ALA A 23 -39.34 -8.18 -2.31
CA ALA A 23 -37.94 -8.44 -2.63
C ALA A 23 -37.58 -9.94 -2.50
N ALA A 24 -38.24 -10.67 -1.60
CA ALA A 24 -38.07 -12.11 -1.43
C ALA A 24 -38.77 -12.93 -2.54
N ASP A 25 -39.84 -12.40 -3.13
CA ASP A 25 -40.58 -13.02 -4.24
C ASP A 25 -39.98 -12.73 -5.63
N VAL A 26 -38.95 -11.87 -5.72
CA VAL A 26 -38.17 -11.71 -6.95
C VAL A 26 -37.20 -12.88 -7.04
N ASP A 27 -37.41 -13.77 -8.03
CA ASP A 27 -36.41 -14.75 -8.44
C ASP A 27 -35.07 -14.04 -8.57
N ALA A 28 -34.07 -14.48 -7.79
CA ALA A 28 -32.75 -13.88 -7.82
C ALA A 28 -32.29 -13.86 -9.28
N PRO A 29 -32.04 -12.68 -9.89
CA PRO A 29 -31.52 -12.64 -11.24
C PRO A 29 -30.26 -13.50 -11.26
N GLU A 30 -30.09 -14.32 -12.31
CA GLU A 30 -28.88 -15.13 -12.46
C GLU A 30 -27.68 -14.25 -12.14
N PRO A 31 -26.71 -14.74 -11.33
CA PRO A 31 -25.62 -13.92 -10.83
C PRO A 31 -25.00 -13.22 -12.04
N GLY A 32 -25.18 -11.90 -12.07
CA GLY A 32 -24.68 -11.07 -13.17
C GLY A 32 -23.17 -11.28 -13.33
N PRO A 33 -22.60 -10.81 -14.46
CA PRO A 33 -21.15 -10.82 -14.61
C PRO A 33 -20.49 -10.27 -13.34
N GLN A 34 -19.46 -10.95 -12.85
CA GLN A 34 -18.79 -10.60 -11.61
C GLN A 34 -18.49 -9.09 -11.61
N PRO A 35 -18.77 -8.37 -10.51
CA PRO A 35 -18.56 -6.93 -10.45
C PRO A 35 -17.09 -6.65 -10.77
N VAL A 36 -16.86 -6.02 -11.91
CA VAL A 36 -15.54 -5.56 -12.32
C VAL A 36 -15.18 -4.34 -11.48
N ASP A 37 -13.92 -4.28 -11.07
CA ASP A 37 -13.41 -3.09 -10.39
C ASP A 37 -13.40 -1.92 -11.38
N GLU A 38 -14.12 -0.85 -11.06
CA GLU A 38 -14.27 0.32 -11.93
C GLU A 38 -14.00 1.60 -11.15
N VAL A 39 -13.30 2.55 -11.78
CA VAL A 39 -13.02 3.87 -11.22
C VAL A 39 -13.28 4.94 -12.26
N PHE A 40 -14.07 5.94 -11.87
CA PHE A 40 -14.40 7.13 -12.63
C PHE A 40 -13.71 8.34 -12.01
N LEU A 41 -13.01 9.11 -12.84
CA LEU A 41 -12.39 10.36 -12.46
C LEU A 41 -12.87 11.46 -13.40
N SER A 42 -13.55 12.46 -12.86
CA SER A 42 -14.10 13.58 -13.64
C SER A 42 -13.76 14.92 -13.02
N LYS A 43 -13.67 15.94 -13.86
CA LYS A 43 -13.43 17.32 -13.44
C LYS A 43 -14.75 18.08 -13.37
N THR A 44 -15.01 18.72 -12.26
CA THR A 44 -16.20 19.56 -12.05
C THR A 44 -16.02 20.93 -12.70
N LEU A 45 -17.11 21.69 -12.82
CA LEU A 45 -17.10 23.01 -13.43
C LEU A 45 -16.25 24.04 -12.66
N ASP A 46 -16.16 23.90 -11.34
CA ASP A 46 -15.29 24.72 -10.47
C ASP A 46 -13.82 24.23 -10.47
N GLY A 47 -13.49 23.23 -11.29
CA GLY A 47 -12.13 22.75 -11.50
C GLY A 47 -11.64 21.73 -10.46
N ARG A 48 -12.48 21.32 -9.51
CA ARG A 48 -12.19 20.19 -8.61
C ARG A 48 -12.28 18.86 -9.37
N TRP A 49 -11.68 17.84 -8.80
CA TRP A 49 -11.77 16.48 -9.32
C TRP A 49 -12.63 15.63 -8.39
N VAL A 50 -13.50 14.81 -8.98
CA VAL A 50 -14.33 13.85 -8.27
C VAL A 50 -13.93 12.46 -8.73
N LEU A 51 -13.57 11.63 -7.76
CA LEU A 51 -13.27 10.22 -7.93
C LEU A 51 -14.42 9.39 -7.35
N ASN A 52 -14.92 8.44 -8.14
CA ASN A 52 -15.92 7.47 -7.70
C ASN A 52 -15.48 6.08 -8.19
N GLY A 53 -15.55 5.06 -7.33
CA GLY A 53 -15.17 3.71 -7.70
C GLY A 53 -16.06 2.67 -7.07
N SER A 54 -16.21 1.54 -7.77
CA SER A 54 -16.86 0.34 -7.29
C SER A 54 -15.84 -0.79 -7.36
N PHE A 55 -15.73 -1.56 -6.28
CA PHE A 55 -14.75 -2.62 -6.16
C PHE A 55 -15.41 -3.90 -5.67
N SER A 56 -14.85 -5.04 -6.06
CA SER A 56 -15.12 -6.33 -5.45
C SER A 56 -14.82 -6.30 -3.94
N ALA A 57 -15.36 -7.26 -3.19
CA ALA A 57 -15.11 -7.36 -1.75
C ALA A 57 -13.61 -7.46 -1.42
N GLU A 58 -12.87 -8.27 -2.17
CA GLU A 58 -11.43 -8.46 -1.98
C GLU A 58 -10.64 -7.16 -2.23
N SER A 59 -10.85 -6.52 -3.39
CA SER A 59 -10.19 -5.25 -3.73
C SER A 59 -10.60 -4.11 -2.78
N GLY A 60 -11.86 -4.10 -2.36
CA GLY A 60 -12.40 -3.14 -1.40
C GLY A 60 -11.77 -3.28 -0.02
N ASP A 61 -11.62 -4.51 0.49
CA ASP A 61 -10.94 -4.80 1.76
C ASP A 61 -9.47 -4.37 1.73
N LEU A 62 -8.79 -4.63 0.61
CA LEU A 62 -7.41 -4.17 0.40
C LEU A 62 -7.29 -2.63 0.45
N LEU A 63 -8.16 -1.92 -0.27
CA LEU A 63 -8.18 -0.45 -0.25
C LEU A 63 -8.53 0.09 1.14
N HIS A 64 -9.49 -0.53 1.82
CA HIS A 64 -9.87 -0.16 3.17
C HIS A 64 -8.70 -0.30 4.14
N ALA A 65 -7.99 -1.42 4.10
CA ALA A 65 -6.80 -1.65 4.91
C ALA A 65 -5.67 -0.66 4.60
N ALA A 66 -5.41 -0.40 3.30
CA ALA A 66 -4.37 0.54 2.88
C ALA A 66 -4.64 1.96 3.39
N PHE A 67 -5.89 2.46 3.28
CA PHE A 67 -6.24 3.76 3.82
C PHE A 67 -6.30 3.78 5.35
N GLY A 68 -6.67 2.66 5.97
CA GLY A 68 -6.71 2.51 7.43
C GLY A 68 -5.33 2.71 8.07
N ALA A 69 -4.26 2.23 7.41
CA ALA A 69 -2.90 2.39 7.92
C ALA A 69 -2.49 3.86 8.12
N GLU A 70 -2.90 4.76 7.21
CA GLU A 70 -2.61 6.20 7.32
C GLU A 70 -3.40 6.84 8.46
N VAL A 71 -4.68 6.48 8.58
CA VAL A 71 -5.53 6.95 9.68
C VAL A 71 -4.96 6.49 11.03
N ASP A 72 -4.51 5.24 11.13
CA ASP A 72 -3.87 4.71 12.33
C ASP A 72 -2.58 5.44 12.68
N CYS A 73 -1.75 5.76 11.69
CA CYS A 73 -0.53 6.54 11.88
C CYS A 73 -0.85 7.93 12.47
N TYR A 74 -1.82 8.62 11.88
CA TYR A 74 -2.30 9.91 12.39
C TYR A 74 -2.84 9.80 13.82
N LEU A 75 -3.66 8.79 14.13
CA LEU A 75 -4.21 8.60 15.47
C LEU A 75 -3.11 8.34 16.51
N ARG A 76 -2.04 7.64 16.13
CA ARG A 76 -0.86 7.44 16.99
C ARG A 76 -0.12 8.76 17.21
N ALA A 77 0.17 9.51 16.14
CA ALA A 77 0.85 10.81 16.25
C ALA A 77 0.04 11.81 17.10
N ALA A 78 -1.28 11.85 16.93
CA ALA A 78 -2.18 12.69 17.72
C ALA A 78 -2.18 12.28 19.20
N ARG A 79 -2.15 10.97 19.49
CA ARG A 79 -2.02 10.44 20.86
C ARG A 79 -0.68 10.82 21.50
N ASP A 80 0.38 10.85 20.71
CA ASP A 80 1.73 11.21 21.16
C ASP A 80 1.92 12.73 21.31
N GLY A 81 0.88 13.52 21.03
CA GLY A 81 0.85 14.97 21.25
C GLY A 81 1.53 15.78 20.13
N ASP A 82 1.66 15.23 18.93
CA ASP A 82 2.22 15.95 17.79
C ASP A 82 1.29 17.12 17.38
N PRO A 83 1.76 18.38 17.44
CA PRO A 83 0.94 19.55 17.12
C PRO A 83 0.62 19.70 15.61
N SER A 84 1.30 18.95 14.73
CA SER A 84 1.08 18.98 13.28
C SER A 84 -0.16 18.20 12.82
N VAL A 85 -0.72 17.36 13.70
CA VAL A 85 -1.86 16.45 13.43
C VAL A 85 -3.14 16.90 14.14
N VAL A 86 -3.35 18.21 14.32
CA VAL A 86 -4.59 18.74 14.92
C VAL A 86 -5.62 19.08 13.85
N GLY A 87 -6.82 18.51 13.97
CA GLY A 87 -8.02 19.00 13.27
C GLY A 87 -8.34 18.36 11.92
N GLN A 88 -7.67 17.27 11.52
CA GLN A 88 -8.06 16.53 10.32
C GLN A 88 -9.24 15.58 10.57
N VAL A 89 -10.12 15.47 9.58
CA VAL A 89 -11.22 14.48 9.58
C VAL A 89 -10.82 13.23 8.81
N ALA A 90 -11.39 12.07 9.18
CA ALA A 90 -11.01 10.78 8.59
C ALA A 90 -11.10 10.72 7.05
N SER A 91 -11.99 11.50 6.42
CA SER A 91 -12.06 11.58 4.96
C SER A 91 -10.86 12.29 4.33
N GLN A 92 -10.28 13.29 5.01
CA GLN A 92 -9.08 13.99 4.56
C GLN A 92 -7.86 13.08 4.64
N LEU A 93 -7.72 12.32 5.73
CA LEU A 93 -6.66 11.32 5.90
C LEU A 93 -6.71 10.24 4.81
N ARG A 94 -7.91 9.74 4.48
CA ARG A 94 -8.05 8.78 3.38
C ARG A 94 -7.70 9.38 2.02
N ALA A 95 -8.04 10.65 1.79
CA ALA A 95 -7.64 11.35 0.57
C ALA A 95 -6.12 11.51 0.48
N GLU A 96 -5.46 11.80 1.60
CA GLU A 96 -4.00 11.88 1.68
C GLU A 96 -3.34 10.53 1.43
N ALA A 97 -3.86 9.46 2.04
CA ALA A 97 -3.41 8.09 1.80
C ALA A 97 -3.52 7.68 0.32
N LEU A 98 -4.65 8.01 -0.32
CA LEU A 98 -4.84 7.76 -1.75
C LEU A 98 -3.83 8.51 -2.61
N LEU A 99 -3.56 9.79 -2.29
CA LEU A 99 -2.58 10.58 -3.01
C LEU A 99 -1.16 10.06 -2.79
N ASP A 100 -0.83 9.57 -1.59
CA ASP A 100 0.47 8.98 -1.32
C ASP A 100 0.69 7.69 -2.12
N LEU A 101 -0.30 6.81 -2.14
CA LEU A 101 -0.29 5.61 -2.99
C LEU A 101 -0.10 5.96 -4.47
N ALA A 102 -0.81 6.98 -4.98
CA ALA A 102 -0.65 7.43 -6.36
C ALA A 102 0.75 7.98 -6.64
N ARG A 103 1.30 8.81 -5.73
CA ARG A 103 2.69 9.31 -5.84
C ARG A 103 3.70 8.18 -5.82
N GLN A 104 3.47 7.18 -4.97
CA GLN A 104 4.33 6.01 -4.91
C GLN A 104 4.27 5.18 -6.19
N ALA A 105 3.08 4.97 -6.73
CA ALA A 105 2.88 4.28 -8.01
C ALA A 105 3.57 5.04 -9.15
N MET A 106 3.50 6.37 -9.19
CA MET A 106 4.20 7.16 -10.21
C MET A 106 5.73 7.13 -10.08
N ARG A 107 6.25 6.91 -8.87
CA ARG A 107 7.70 6.75 -8.64
C ARG A 107 8.21 5.36 -9.02
N ARG A 108 7.35 4.34 -8.93
CA ARG A 108 7.63 3.00 -9.46
C ARG A 108 7.44 3.05 -10.97
N GLU A 109 8.49 2.98 -11.78
CA GLU A 109 8.31 2.81 -13.23
C GLU A 109 7.36 1.62 -13.47
N PRO A 110 6.17 1.83 -14.08
CA PRO A 110 5.19 0.76 -14.18
C PRO A 110 5.65 -0.24 -15.24
N SER A 111 5.91 -1.48 -14.82
CA SER A 111 6.09 -2.62 -15.72
C SER A 111 4.82 -3.47 -15.74
N GLU A 112 4.55 -4.15 -16.86
CA GLU A 112 3.35 -4.97 -17.10
C GLU A 112 3.15 -6.13 -16.12
N ALA A 113 4.11 -6.40 -15.24
CA ALA A 113 4.04 -7.46 -14.25
C ALA A 113 4.64 -7.00 -12.92
N SER A 114 4.12 -5.92 -12.34
CA SER A 114 4.59 -5.41 -11.04
C SER A 114 4.25 -6.39 -9.90
N VAL A 115 4.98 -7.50 -9.82
CA VAL A 115 5.22 -8.31 -8.62
C VAL A 115 5.74 -7.37 -7.54
N PRO A 116 5.40 -7.57 -6.24
CA PRO A 116 5.88 -6.68 -5.18
C PRO A 116 7.39 -6.57 -5.25
N ASP A 117 7.92 -5.40 -5.59
CA ASP A 117 9.33 -5.10 -5.37
C ASP A 117 9.49 -5.01 -3.84
N PRO A 118 10.14 -5.99 -3.18
CA PRO A 118 10.39 -5.87 -1.76
C PRO A 118 11.33 -4.67 -1.62
N TYR A 119 10.87 -3.61 -0.95
CA TYR A 119 11.68 -2.43 -0.65
C TYR A 119 13.08 -2.87 -0.19
N ARG A 120 14.10 -2.55 -0.99
CA ARG A 120 15.49 -2.85 -0.64
C ARG A 120 16.05 -1.66 0.13
N LEU A 121 16.28 -1.85 1.42
CA LEU A 121 16.99 -0.88 2.24
C LEU A 121 18.50 -1.07 2.02
N ALA A 122 19.17 -0.05 1.48
CA ALA A 122 20.62 -0.01 1.42
C ALA A 122 21.15 0.74 2.66
N VAL A 123 21.74 0.02 3.62
CA VAL A 123 22.39 0.61 4.79
C VAL A 123 23.87 0.78 4.48
N VAL A 124 24.36 2.03 4.45
CA VAL A 124 25.79 2.32 4.31
C VAL A 124 26.41 2.41 5.70
N VAL A 125 27.21 1.40 6.06
CA VAL A 125 27.99 1.41 7.30
C VAL A 125 29.44 1.74 6.96
N PRO A 126 30.02 2.81 7.53
CA PRO A 126 31.45 3.10 7.37
C PRO A 126 32.28 1.93 7.91
N PHE A 127 33.17 1.38 7.08
CA PHE A 127 33.94 0.17 7.40
C PHE A 127 34.88 0.36 8.60
N ASP A 128 35.30 1.60 8.86
CA ASP A 128 36.13 2.00 9.99
C ASP A 128 35.39 2.09 11.33
N LYS A 129 34.04 2.05 11.30
CA LYS A 129 33.15 2.16 12.46
C LYS A 129 32.45 0.84 12.79
N ALA A 130 32.60 -0.18 11.95
CA ALA A 130 31.99 -1.48 12.14
C ALA A 130 32.96 -2.41 12.86
N ASP A 131 32.96 -2.36 14.19
CA ASP A 131 33.77 -3.26 15.03
C ASP A 131 33.48 -4.75 14.73
N ASP A 132 32.33 -5.06 14.12
CA ASP A 132 31.90 -6.41 13.76
C ASP A 132 31.11 -6.45 12.43
N ALA A 133 31.71 -5.94 11.34
CA ALA A 133 31.09 -5.91 10.00
C ALA A 133 30.58 -7.29 9.52
N GLY A 134 31.15 -8.40 10.03
CA GLY A 134 30.72 -9.76 9.74
C GLY A 134 29.33 -10.11 10.29
N VAL A 135 28.99 -9.63 11.49
CA VAL A 135 27.68 -9.87 12.12
C VAL A 135 26.61 -9.02 11.45
N ALA A 136 26.93 -7.76 11.12
CA ALA A 136 26.00 -6.86 10.45
C ALA A 136 25.65 -7.30 9.02
N ALA A 137 26.54 -8.05 8.36
CA ALA A 137 26.34 -8.55 7.00
C ALA A 137 25.71 -9.97 6.96
N CYS A 138 25.50 -10.61 8.10
CA CYS A 138 24.95 -11.97 8.16
C CYS A 138 23.54 -12.02 7.56
N ASP A 139 23.28 -12.97 6.66
CA ASP A 139 22.02 -13.10 5.89
C ASP A 139 21.59 -11.86 5.06
N SER A 140 22.46 -10.86 4.94
CA SER A 140 22.21 -9.70 4.08
C SER A 140 22.58 -9.98 2.62
N GLN A 141 21.86 -9.35 1.69
CA GLN A 141 22.25 -9.32 0.27
C GLN A 141 23.14 -8.10 0.02
N ALA A 142 24.35 -8.31 -0.47
CA ALA A 142 25.31 -7.22 -0.71
C ALA A 142 25.45 -6.93 -2.20
N PHE A 143 25.21 -5.68 -2.58
CA PHE A 143 25.39 -5.20 -3.97
C PHE A 143 26.24 -3.92 -3.97
N ARG A 144 26.93 -3.65 -5.07
CA ARG A 144 27.80 -2.48 -5.18
C ARG A 144 26.99 -1.26 -5.52
N VAL A 145 27.24 -0.16 -4.83
CA VAL A 145 26.83 1.18 -5.25
C VAL A 145 28.10 2.02 -5.39
N VAL A 146 28.23 2.74 -6.50
CA VAL A 146 29.28 3.71 -6.75
C VAL A 146 28.65 5.08 -6.57
N LEU A 147 29.22 5.87 -5.66
CA LEU A 147 28.83 7.25 -5.41
C LEU A 147 29.95 8.18 -5.92
N ASP A 148 29.62 9.40 -6.28
CA ASP A 148 30.60 10.47 -6.46
C ASP A 148 31.01 11.11 -5.12
N ALA A 149 31.74 12.22 -5.17
CA ALA A 149 32.22 12.91 -3.97
C ALA A 149 31.11 13.64 -3.22
N GLU A 150 30.04 14.01 -3.93
CA GLU A 150 28.86 14.71 -3.43
C GLU A 150 27.81 13.75 -2.86
N GLY A 151 27.96 12.44 -3.15
CA GLY A 151 27.08 11.37 -2.67
C GLY A 151 26.01 10.97 -3.69
N ASP A 152 26.08 11.46 -4.92
CA ASP A 152 25.17 11.08 -5.99
C ASP A 152 25.52 9.69 -6.53
N VAL A 153 24.49 8.93 -6.93
CA VAL A 153 24.65 7.55 -7.39
C VAL A 153 25.16 7.52 -8.83
N LEU A 154 26.44 7.21 -9.00
CA LEU A 154 27.08 7.00 -10.30
C LEU A 154 26.80 5.62 -10.90
N GLY A 155 26.47 4.62 -10.07
CA GLY A 155 26.10 3.30 -10.58
C GLY A 155 25.78 2.25 -9.53
N VAL A 156 24.73 1.48 -9.76
CA VAL A 156 24.37 0.30 -8.97
C VAL A 156 24.81 -0.94 -9.73
N GLY A 157 25.73 -1.72 -9.17
CA GLY A 157 26.21 -2.96 -9.76
C GLY A 157 25.08 -3.97 -9.89
N ARG A 158 25.01 -4.66 -11.04
CA ARG A 158 24.18 -5.86 -11.16
C ARG A 158 24.66 -6.94 -10.21
N ASP A 159 23.70 -7.65 -9.62
CA ASP A 159 23.95 -8.86 -8.83
C ASP A 159 24.80 -9.82 -9.67
N SER A 160 26.05 -9.99 -9.28
CA SER A 160 27.01 -10.84 -9.96
C SER A 160 27.68 -11.66 -8.89
N ARG A 161 27.57 -12.99 -9.01
CA ARG A 161 28.15 -13.96 -8.08
C ARG A 161 29.67 -13.74 -8.00
N ARG A 162 30.12 -12.94 -7.04
CA ARG A 162 31.53 -12.65 -6.83
C ARG A 162 32.28 -13.84 -6.26
N TRP A 163 31.57 -14.70 -5.54
CA TRP A 163 32.15 -15.86 -4.87
C TRP A 163 31.76 -17.14 -5.58
N THR A 164 32.76 -17.91 -5.95
CA THR A 164 32.57 -19.27 -6.45
C THR A 164 32.09 -20.17 -5.31
N THR A 165 31.38 -21.26 -5.65
CA THR A 165 30.90 -22.25 -4.67
C THR A 165 31.99 -22.74 -3.70
N PRO A 166 33.25 -22.98 -4.14
CA PRO A 166 34.34 -23.33 -3.23
C PRO A 166 34.69 -22.24 -2.21
N ILE A 167 34.77 -20.97 -2.62
CA ILE A 167 35.04 -19.83 -1.72
C ILE A 167 33.92 -19.71 -0.69
N ARG A 168 32.66 -19.85 -1.13
CA ARG A 168 31.50 -19.81 -0.23
C ARG A 168 31.56 -20.89 0.85
N ARG A 169 31.88 -22.14 0.48
CA ARG A 169 32.00 -23.25 1.44
C ARG A 169 33.11 -23.03 2.46
N ALA A 170 34.25 -22.48 2.04
CA ALA A 170 35.36 -22.19 2.94
C ALA A 170 34.97 -21.15 4.01
N VAL A 171 34.23 -20.11 3.61
CA VAL A 171 33.73 -19.08 4.52
C VAL A 171 32.63 -19.62 5.44
N THR A 172 31.69 -20.43 4.93
CA THR A 172 30.67 -21.09 5.77
C THR A 172 31.27 -21.92 6.91
N ILE A 173 32.36 -22.63 6.63
CA ILE A 173 33.06 -23.45 7.63
C ILE A 173 33.81 -22.57 8.65
N ARG A 174 34.47 -21.50 8.19
CA ARG A 174 35.21 -20.57 9.05
C ARG A 174 34.30 -19.79 9.98
N ASP A 175 33.15 -19.36 9.47
CA ASP A 175 32.24 -18.41 10.14
C ASP A 175 30.99 -19.11 10.73
N ILE A 176 31.06 -20.43 10.94
CA ILE A 176 30.04 -21.26 11.61
C ILE A 176 28.62 -20.99 11.07
N GLY A 177 28.50 -20.94 9.74
CA GLY A 177 27.21 -20.74 9.07
C GLY A 177 26.81 -19.28 8.81
N CYS A 178 27.53 -18.28 9.34
CA CYS A 178 27.27 -16.89 9.00
C CYS A 178 27.96 -16.53 7.68
N VAL A 179 27.19 -16.43 6.58
CA VAL A 179 27.73 -16.06 5.26
C VAL A 179 26.85 -15.03 4.57
N PRO A 180 27.37 -13.85 4.19
CA PRO A 180 26.61 -12.87 3.43
C PRO A 180 26.22 -13.41 2.04
N ARG A 181 25.02 -13.04 1.58
CA ARG A 181 24.50 -13.39 0.26
C ARG A 181 25.01 -12.38 -0.77
N LEU A 182 26.24 -12.63 -1.27
CA LEU A 182 26.84 -11.95 -2.43
C LEU A 182 26.53 -12.65 -3.75
#